data_AF-A0A7S1F5N5-F1
#
_entry.id   AF-A0A7S1F5N5-F1
#
_cell.length_a   1.000
_cell.length_b   1.000
_cell.length_c   1.000
_cell.angle_alpha   90.00
_cell.angle_beta   90.00
_cell.angle_gamma   90.00
#
_symmetry.space_group_name_H-M   'P 1'
#
loop_
_entity.id
_entity.type
_entity.pdbx_description
1 polymer ?
#
loop_
_entity_poly.entity_id
_entity_poly.type
_entity_poly.pdbx_seq_one_letter_code
_entity_poly.pdbx_strand_id
1 'polypeptide(L)'
;EHDAITTTLKVYRWIQEDPQRSAQFLQAHPEVAEAFSRFRAELKRRGLLDVQDILASATALLQNGSSILPSLRAQLRVLFIDEWQDTDDEQGVFLSLLM
;
A
#
# COMPACT_ATOMS: atom_id res chain seq x y z
N GLU A 1 -1.89 -1.13 -27.07
CA GLU A 1 -1.08 -1.64 -25.92
C GLU A 1 -1.07 -0.73 -24.70
N HIS A 2 -1.01 0.61 -24.83
CA HIS A 2 -1.00 1.55 -23.69
C HIS A 2 -2.25 1.49 -22.77
N ASP A 3 -3.39 1.05 -23.31
CA ASP A 3 -4.69 1.09 -22.63
C ASP A 3 -4.90 -0.09 -21.65
N ALA A 4 -4.34 -1.26 -21.97
CA ALA A 4 -4.46 -2.46 -21.14
C ALA A 4 -3.63 -2.34 -19.85
N ILE A 5 -2.38 -1.86 -19.94
CA ILE A 5 -1.50 -1.68 -18.77
C ILE A 5 -2.08 -0.65 -17.79
N THR A 6 -2.59 0.46 -18.31
CA THR A 6 -3.25 1.49 -17.51
C THR A 6 -4.48 0.94 -16.79
N THR A 7 -5.26 0.10 -17.46
CA THR A 7 -6.43 -0.55 -16.88
C THR A 7 -6.03 -1.56 -15.79
N THR A 8 -4.99 -2.37 -16.02
CA THR A 8 -4.48 -3.33 -15.02
C THR A 8 -3.96 -2.62 -13.76
N LEU A 9 -3.21 -1.52 -13.91
CA LEU A 9 -2.72 -0.74 -12.77
C LEU A 9 -3.86 -0.07 -11.99
N LYS A 10 -4.91 0.39 -12.68
CA LYS A 10 -6.11 0.93 -12.04
C LYS A 10 -6.87 -0.12 -11.25
N VAL A 11 -7.05 -1.32 -11.80
CA VAL A 11 -7.70 -2.44 -11.11
C VAL A 11 -6.86 -2.89 -9.91
N TYR A 12 -5.55 -3.01 -10.08
CA TYR A 12 -4.62 -3.35 -9.01
C TYR A 12 -4.70 -2.34 -7.85
N ARG A 13 -4.65 -1.05 -8.16
CA ARG A 13 -4.79 0.03 -7.18
C ARG A 13 -6.15 -0.01 -6.48
N TRP A 14 -7.23 -0.16 -7.25
CA TRP A 14 -8.58 -0.23 -6.69
C TRP A 14 -8.74 -1.38 -5.70
N ILE A 15 -8.20 -2.57 -6.04
CA ILE A 15 -8.18 -3.76 -5.17
C ILE A 15 -7.57 -3.45 -3.80
N GLN A 16 -6.59 -2.55 -3.74
CA GLN A 16 -5.84 -2.22 -2.52
C GLN A 16 -6.49 -1.08 -1.72
N GLU A 17 -7.03 -0.05 -2.38
CA GLU A 17 -7.52 1.17 -1.73
C GLU A 17 -8.92 1.06 -1.08
N ASP A 18 -9.81 0.21 -1.61
CA ASP A 18 -11.19 0.11 -1.13
C ASP A 18 -11.60 -1.36 -0.92
N PRO A 19 -11.45 -1.91 0.31
CA PRO A 19 -11.70 -3.32 0.57
C PRO A 19 -13.13 -3.77 0.24
N GLN A 20 -14.14 -2.92 0.46
CA GLN A 20 -15.54 -3.28 0.23
C GLN A 20 -15.86 -3.32 -1.26
N ARG A 21 -15.44 -2.28 -1.98
CA ARG A 21 -15.68 -2.16 -3.41
C ARG A 21 -14.86 -3.17 -4.21
N SER A 22 -13.66 -3.49 -3.72
CA SER A 22 -12.79 -4.53 -4.25
C SER A 22 -13.38 -5.92 -4.06
N ALA A 23 -13.96 -6.21 -2.91
CA ALA A 23 -14.61 -7.50 -2.67
C ALA A 23 -15.75 -7.74 -3.66
N GLN A 24 -16.59 -6.73 -3.92
CA GLN A 24 -17.67 -6.83 -4.91
C GLN A 24 -17.13 -7.00 -6.35
N PHE A 25 -16.10 -6.24 -6.72
CA PHE A 25 -15.47 -6.36 -8.03
C PHE A 25 -14.83 -7.74 -8.24
N LEU A 26 -14.05 -8.22 -7.28
CA LEU A 26 -13.41 -9.53 -7.34
C LEU A 26 -14.42 -10.69 -7.33
N GLN A 27 -15.57 -10.52 -6.67
CA GLN A 27 -16.67 -11.47 -6.74
C GLN A 27 -17.31 -11.51 -8.13
N ALA A 28 -17.42 -10.37 -8.80
CA ALA A 28 -17.94 -10.27 -10.17
C ALA A 28 -16.91 -10.73 -11.23
N HIS A 29 -15.61 -10.72 -10.90
CA HIS A 29 -14.49 -11.03 -11.79
C HIS A 29 -13.54 -12.07 -11.20
N PRO A 30 -13.97 -13.34 -11.10
CA PRO A 30 -13.19 -14.40 -10.47
C PRO A 30 -11.82 -14.64 -11.14
N GLU A 31 -11.70 -14.39 -12.44
CA GLU A 31 -10.45 -14.47 -13.19
C GLU A 31 -9.41 -13.45 -12.71
N VAL A 32 -9.86 -12.24 -12.35
CA VAL A 32 -9.00 -11.20 -11.80
C VAL A 32 -8.59 -11.56 -10.38
N ALA A 33 -9.53 -12.08 -9.57
CA ALA A 33 -9.24 -12.56 -8.22
C ALA A 33 -8.18 -13.67 -8.21
N GLU A 34 -8.31 -14.64 -9.13
CA GLU A 34 -7.33 -15.71 -9.28
C GLU A 34 -5.97 -15.17 -9.73
N ALA A 35 -5.93 -14.29 -10.74
CA ALA A 35 -4.70 -13.69 -11.22
C ALA A 35 -3.98 -12.88 -10.13
N PHE A 36 -4.73 -12.07 -9.37
CA PHE A 36 -4.22 -11.28 -8.26
C PHE A 36 -3.69 -12.18 -7.13
N SER A 37 -4.41 -13.25 -6.78
CA SER A 37 -3.96 -14.22 -5.78
C SER A 37 -2.64 -14.89 -6.19
N ARG A 38 -2.52 -15.32 -7.45
CA ARG A 38 -1.27 -15.89 -8.01
C ARG A 38 -0.13 -14.88 -7.98
N PHE A 39 -0.40 -13.62 -8.35
CA PHE A 39 0.58 -12.54 -8.29
C PHE A 39 1.12 -12.33 -6.86
N ARG A 40 0.22 -12.18 -5.87
CA ARG A 40 0.60 -12.01 -4.47
C ARG A 40 1.35 -13.23 -3.91
N ALA A 41 0.93 -14.44 -4.28
CA ALA A 41 1.63 -15.66 -3.90
C ALA A 41 3.06 -15.71 -4.47
N GLU A 42 3.25 -15.26 -5.71
CA GLU A 42 4.56 -15.25 -6.36
C GLU A 42 5.50 -14.19 -5.76
N LEU A 43 4.99 -12.98 -5.45
CA LEU A 43 5.73 -11.97 -4.70
C LEU A 43 6.23 -12.56 -3.37
N LYS A 44 5.32 -13.15 -2.59
CA LYS A 44 5.63 -13.77 -1.30
C LYS A 44 6.66 -14.90 -1.45
N ARG A 45 6.50 -15.78 -2.43
CA ARG A 45 7.41 -16.91 -2.67
C ARG A 45 8.84 -16.44 -2.99
N ARG A 46 8.97 -15.29 -3.66
CA ARG A 46 10.26 -14.69 -4.01
C ARG A 46 10.80 -13.74 -2.93
N GLY A 47 10.04 -13.46 -1.87
CA GLY A 47 10.39 -12.46 -0.87
C GLY A 47 10.45 -11.03 -1.44
N LEU A 48 9.60 -10.74 -2.42
CA LEU A 48 9.49 -9.42 -3.04
C LEU A 48 8.36 -8.62 -2.39
N LEU A 49 8.52 -7.29 -2.43
CA LEU A 49 7.52 -6.31 -2.01
C LEU A 49 7.17 -5.44 -3.21
N ASP A 50 5.90 -5.10 -3.37
CA ASP A 50 5.49 -4.02 -4.25
C ASP A 50 5.51 -2.66 -3.52
N VAL A 51 5.12 -1.60 -4.24
CA VAL A 51 5.19 -0.22 -3.73
C VAL A 51 4.29 -0.02 -2.51
N GLN A 52 3.09 -0.61 -2.52
CA GLN A 52 2.14 -0.54 -1.40
C GLN A 52 2.66 -1.33 -0.21
N ASP A 53 3.25 -2.51 -0.45
CA ASP A 53 3.84 -3.33 0.60
C ASP A 53 4.93 -2.59 1.40
N ILE A 54 5.71 -1.72 0.75
CA ILE A 54 6.76 -0.93 1.42
C ILE A 54 6.14 -0.04 2.49
N LEU A 55 5.10 0.72 2.12
CA LEU A 55 4.45 1.65 3.02
C LEU A 55 3.69 0.92 4.14
N ALA A 56 2.90 -0.10 3.78
CA ALA A 56 2.18 -0.91 4.75
C ALA A 56 3.12 -1.60 5.75
N SER A 57 4.26 -2.13 5.29
CA SER A 57 5.26 -2.75 6.16
C SER A 57 5.94 -1.74 7.07
N ALA A 58 6.26 -0.54 6.57
CA ALA A 58 6.83 0.52 7.37
C ALA A 58 5.84 0.99 8.46
N THR A 59 4.57 1.20 8.11
CA THR A 59 3.50 1.53 9.05
C THR A 59 3.36 0.47 10.13
N ALA A 60 3.29 -0.82 9.76
CA ALA A 60 3.20 -1.92 10.71
C ALA A 60 4.44 -2.00 11.62
N LEU A 61 5.63 -1.72 11.09
CA LEU A 61 6.86 -1.67 11.87
C LEU A 61 6.83 -0.54 12.91
N LEU A 62 6.33 0.64 12.55
CA LEU A 62 6.23 1.78 13.47
C LEU A 62 5.13 1.59 14.53
N GLN A 63 4.01 0.94 14.18
CA GLN A 63 2.93 0.65 15.12
C GLN A 63 3.31 -0.42 16.15
N ASN A 64 4.03 -1.46 15.72
CA ASN A 64 4.36 -2.61 16.58
C ASN A 64 5.77 -2.51 17.21
N GLY A 65 6.67 -1.70 16.65
CA GLY A 65 8.06 -1.54 17.08
C GLY A 65 8.24 -0.43 18.10
N SER A 66 8.11 -0.78 19.39
CA SER A 66 8.08 0.17 20.51
C SER A 66 9.26 1.15 20.60
N SER A 67 10.44 0.79 20.10
CA SER A 67 11.64 1.65 20.13
C SER A 67 11.95 2.38 18.82
N ILE A 68 11.38 1.94 17.70
CA ILE A 68 11.73 2.47 16.38
C ILE A 68 11.09 3.85 16.19
N LEU A 69 9.80 3.98 16.48
CA LEU A 69 9.09 5.23 16.29
C LEU A 69 9.66 6.39 17.14
N PRO A 70 9.93 6.22 18.45
CA PRO A 70 10.58 7.27 19.24
C PRO A 70 11.97 7.66 18.72
N SER A 71 12.77 6.68 18.28
CA SER A 71 14.10 6.94 17.70
C SER A 71 14.02 7.73 16.40
N LEU A 72 13.05 7.38 15.55
CA LEU A 72 12.83 8.05 14.27
C LEU A 72 12.34 9.49 14.47
N ARG A 73 11.38 9.73 15.36
CA ARG A 73 10.92 11.09 15.74
C ARG A 73 12.04 11.95 16.31
N ALA A 74 12.96 11.37 17.09
CA ALA A 74 14.11 12.10 17.62
C ALA A 74 15.10 12.55 16.52
N GLN A 75 15.18 11.79 15.42
CA GLN A 75 16.01 12.11 14.25
C GLN A 75 15.30 13.11 13.31
N LEU A 76 14.00 12.92 13.08
CA LEU A 76 13.17 13.75 12.21
C LEU A 76 12.56 14.93 12.99
N ARG A 77 13.39 15.94 13.31
CA ARG A 77 12.94 17.11 14.07
C ARG A 77 11.96 18.02 13.31
N VAL A 78 12.03 18.00 11.99
CA VAL A 78 11.16 18.79 11.10
C VAL A 78 10.83 17.92 9.89
N LEU A 79 9.55 17.86 9.53
CA LEU A 79 9.07 17.13 8.37
C LEU A 79 8.41 18.13 7.40
N PHE A 80 8.89 18.17 6.16
CA PHE A 80 8.26 18.91 5.07
C PHE A 80 7.67 17.88 4.11
N ILE A 81 6.37 17.98 3.87
CA ILE A 81 5.66 17.11 2.94
C ILE A 81 5.14 18.02 1.84
N ASP A 82 5.72 17.88 0.67
CA ASP A 82 5.24 18.53 -0.55
C ASP A 82 4.10 17.71 -1.17
N GLU A 83 3.29 18.35 -2.01
CA GLU A 83 2.14 17.73 -2.68
C GLU A 83 1.17 17.02 -1.70
N TRP A 84 0.97 17.60 -0.51
CA TRP A 84 0.10 17.03 0.53
C TRP A 84 -1.31 16.69 0.03
N GLN A 85 -1.83 17.47 -0.93
CA GLN A 85 -3.14 17.24 -1.53
C GLN A 85 -3.27 15.91 -2.30
N ASP A 86 -2.15 15.30 -2.70
CA ASP A 86 -2.12 14.02 -3.42
C ASP A 86 -1.86 12.82 -2.50
N THR A 87 -1.80 13.04 -1.19
CA THR A 87 -1.57 12.00 -0.17
C THR A 87 -2.78 11.06 -0.09
N ASP A 88 -2.56 9.76 -0.24
CA ASP A 88 -3.59 8.73 -0.05
C ASP A 88 -3.78 8.35 1.43
N ASP A 89 -4.83 7.57 1.73
CA ASP A 89 -5.17 7.20 3.11
C ASP A 89 -4.05 6.40 3.81
N GLU A 90 -3.34 5.53 3.10
CA GLU A 90 -2.24 4.74 3.68
C GLU A 90 -1.05 5.62 4.03
N GLN A 91 -0.71 6.57 3.15
CA GLN A 91 0.33 7.57 3.39
C GLN A 91 -0.07 8.49 4.55
N GLY A 92 -1.35 8.89 4.63
CA GLY A 92 -1.88 9.68 5.73
C GLY A 92 -1.72 8.96 7.08
N VAL A 93 -2.06 7.67 7.15
CA VAL A 93 -1.86 6.85 8.35
C VAL A 93 -0.38 6.78 8.72
N PHE A 94 0.51 6.52 7.77
CA PHE A 94 1.95 6.47 8.03
C PHE A 94 2.49 7.80 8.58
N LEU A 95 2.14 8.92 7.94
CA LEU A 95 2.61 10.26 8.33
C LEU A 95 2.05 10.68 9.70
N SER A 96 0.81 10.28 10.03
CA SER A 96 0.21 10.52 11.36
C SER A 96 0.98 9.85 12.50
N LEU A 97 1.71 8.77 12.23
CA LEU A 97 2.56 8.13 13.23
C LEU A 97 3.82 8.96 13.50
N LEU A 98 4.30 9.76 12.54
CA LEU A 98 5.55 10.51 12.65
C LEU A 98 5.37 11.91 13.26
N MET A 99 4.25 12.57 12.98
CA MET A 99 3.87 13.87 13.55
C MET A 99 3.46 13.76 15.03
#